data_AF-A0A1A8KK80-F1
#
_entry.id   AF-A0A1A8KK80-F1
#
_cell.length_a   1.000
_cell.length_b   1.000
_cell.length_c   1.000
_cell.angle_alpha   90.00
_cell.angle_beta   90.00
_cell.angle_gamma   90.00
#
_symmetry.space_group_name_H-M   'P 1'
#
loop_
_entity.id
_entity.type
_entity.pdbx_description
1 polymer ?
#
loop_
_entity_poly.entity_id
_entity_poly.type
_entity_poly.pdbx_seq_one_letter_code
_entity_poly.pdbx_strand_id
1 'polypeptide(L)'
;APKKTKRQVGGLGRFKAVATKTKEMVSLMNKAQDLNIHNVNMYLPSKLFRSRQPSLNLNLPETSTSQEAQSYDVSMAFESGIPTDASGAVDYKALVQLLRDTKNLQDQADILYILFKDKGMEWDTQLYGKGSTVRSLLADLYEKAGDLKHWGLIRMISGMLKKKVEELDSACSDLLAHQKHLTVGLPPEPREKTITAPIPPDQLSALIDEASDNNISVAILTQEIMVYLAMSIRTQPGLFSEMFRLRIGLIIQVMATELAQSLNCSGEEATESLMSLSPSELKNLLHHILSGKEFVVQRSVRDGDAGVSPAISIHHLGNVGATKSERAGISKLKSDMKLLDPYSTTSLKGVRAQSLDVESIDIGRYRLPSVESIDIPDSIPVTKDSRHGQWLRRRRLDGALNRVPVGFYQKVWKILQKCHGLSIEGFVLPSSTTREMTPGEIKFSVHVETVLNRVPQPEYRQLLVEAILVLTMLADVDIPSIGSIIHVEKIVQQANDMFYKDQKDLGAEDHILEKDPSTGVCKLLYDSAPSGRFGSMTYLTKAVAVYVQDFLPSGACAVQ
;
A
#
# COMPACT_ATOMS: atom_id res chain seq x y z
N ALA A 1 -9.10 -56.30 38.38
CA ALA A 1 -7.96 -56.25 37.44
C ALA A 1 -8.15 -55.06 36.48
N PRO A 2 -7.14 -54.22 36.23
CA PRO A 2 -7.31 -52.89 35.67
C PRO A 2 -7.25 -52.85 34.13
N LYS A 3 -8.09 -52.01 33.51
CA LYS A 3 -7.97 -51.62 32.09
C LYS A 3 -6.93 -50.50 31.97
N LYS A 4 -5.83 -50.78 31.27
CA LYS A 4 -4.73 -49.85 30.98
C LYS A 4 -5.21 -48.64 30.17
N THR A 5 -4.86 -47.44 30.61
CA THR A 5 -4.97 -46.16 29.91
C THR A 5 -3.95 -46.08 28.75
N LYS A 6 -4.43 -45.80 27.53
CA LYS A 6 -3.57 -45.37 26.41
C LYS A 6 -3.41 -43.85 26.47
N ARG A 7 -2.20 -43.39 26.78
CA ARG A 7 -1.75 -41.98 26.72
C ARG A 7 -1.79 -41.48 25.26
N GLN A 8 -2.46 -40.35 25.01
CA GLN A 8 -2.33 -39.56 23.78
C GLN A 8 -0.92 -38.96 23.70
N VAL A 9 -0.10 -39.40 22.75
CA VAL A 9 1.27 -38.89 22.50
C VAL A 9 1.29 -37.75 21.46
N GLY A 10 0.15 -37.34 20.90
CA GLY A 10 0.08 -36.34 19.82
C GLY A 10 0.27 -34.86 20.23
N GLY A 11 0.07 -34.51 21.51
CA GLY A 11 0.11 -33.10 21.96
C GLY A 11 1.52 -32.54 22.13
N LEU A 12 2.46 -33.36 22.59
CA LEU A 12 3.82 -32.91 22.94
C LEU A 12 4.67 -32.59 21.71
N GLY A 13 4.45 -33.29 20.59
CA GLY A 13 5.12 -33.02 19.31
C GLY A 13 4.69 -31.69 18.70
N ARG A 14 3.38 -31.39 18.72
CA ARG A 14 2.84 -30.10 18.26
C ARG A 14 3.31 -28.95 19.15
N PHE A 15 3.37 -29.14 20.47
CA PHE A 15 3.88 -28.12 21.39
C PHE A 15 5.38 -27.86 21.19
N LYS A 16 6.20 -28.90 20.97
CA LYS A 16 7.64 -28.74 20.65
C LYS A 16 7.87 -28.06 19.31
N ALA A 17 7.06 -28.35 18.28
CA ALA A 17 7.13 -27.69 16.97
C ALA A 17 6.73 -26.20 17.05
N VAL A 18 5.71 -25.87 17.84
CA VAL A 18 5.32 -24.47 18.10
C VAL A 18 6.41 -23.75 18.91
N ALA A 19 6.94 -24.37 19.97
CA ALA A 19 7.98 -23.77 20.79
C ALA A 19 9.31 -23.55 20.05
N THR A 20 9.69 -24.45 19.13
CA THR A 20 10.87 -24.27 18.27
C THR A 20 10.66 -23.17 17.24
N LYS A 21 9.49 -23.11 16.60
CA LYS A 21 9.11 -22.01 15.70
C LYS A 21 9.07 -20.65 16.41
N THR A 22 8.56 -20.59 17.65
CA THR A 22 8.58 -19.39 18.48
C THR A 22 10.00 -19.00 18.90
N LYS A 23 10.86 -19.97 19.22
CA LYS A 23 12.27 -19.73 19.60
C LYS A 23 13.11 -19.24 18.41
N GLU A 24 12.86 -19.76 17.21
CA GLU A 24 13.49 -19.29 15.96
C GLU A 24 13.02 -17.88 15.60
N MET A 25 11.74 -17.57 15.80
CA MET A 25 11.17 -16.24 15.60
C MET A 25 11.78 -15.20 16.56
N VAL A 26 11.93 -15.55 17.84
CA VAL A 26 12.58 -14.70 18.84
C VAL A 26 14.08 -14.54 18.55
N SER A 27 14.76 -15.58 18.05
CA SER A 27 16.17 -15.48 17.62
C SER A 27 16.36 -14.59 16.38
N LEU A 28 15.38 -14.58 15.47
CA LEU A 28 15.35 -13.67 14.32
C LEU A 28 15.04 -12.22 14.74
N MET A 29 14.14 -12.03 15.71
CA MET A 29 13.84 -10.70 16.28
C MET A 29 15.04 -10.11 17.02
N ASN A 30 15.78 -10.91 17.79
CA ASN A 30 16.98 -10.46 18.50
C ASN A 30 18.12 -10.13 17.52
N LYS A 31 18.30 -10.92 16.44
CA LYS A 31 19.27 -10.59 15.37
C LYS A 31 18.87 -9.34 14.57
N ALA A 32 17.58 -9.01 14.47
CA ALA A 32 17.09 -7.79 13.83
C ALA A 32 17.29 -6.54 14.70
N GLN A 33 17.24 -6.69 16.03
CA GLN A 33 17.58 -5.63 16.99
C GLN A 33 19.08 -5.28 16.95
N ASP A 34 19.97 -6.28 16.84
CA ASP A 34 21.42 -6.05 16.75
C ASP A 34 21.86 -5.32 15.45
N LEU A 35 21.01 -5.31 14.42
CA LEU A 35 21.25 -4.64 13.13
C LEU A 35 20.54 -3.27 13.01
N ASN A 36 19.87 -2.79 14.07
CA ASN A 36 19.09 -1.55 14.05
C ASN A 36 18.00 -1.52 12.95
N ILE A 37 17.49 -2.70 12.54
CA ILE A 37 16.41 -2.84 11.56
C ILE A 37 15.10 -2.96 12.35
N HIS A 38 14.39 -1.83 12.50
CA HIS A 38 13.03 -1.86 13.00
C HIS A 38 12.08 -2.36 11.91
N ASN A 39 11.61 -3.59 12.11
CA ASN A 39 10.41 -4.19 11.50
C ASN A 39 10.51 -4.69 10.03
N VAL A 40 10.91 -5.97 9.88
CA VAL A 40 10.89 -6.74 8.62
C VAL A 40 9.46 -7.08 8.13
N ASN A 41 8.43 -6.89 8.97
CA ASN A 41 7.03 -7.28 8.67
C ASN A 41 6.09 -6.11 8.35
N MET A 42 6.60 -4.88 8.23
CA MET A 42 5.74 -3.69 8.30
C MET A 42 5.76 -2.81 7.03
N TYR A 43 6.65 -3.14 6.10
CA TYR A 43 6.38 -3.06 4.67
C TYR A 43 6.04 -4.48 4.26
N LEU A 44 5.09 -4.71 3.33
CA LEU A 44 4.89 -6.07 2.81
C LEU A 44 6.26 -6.67 2.47
N PRO A 45 6.52 -7.94 2.83
CA PRO A 45 7.86 -8.48 2.75
C PRO A 45 8.44 -8.11 1.39
N SER A 46 9.68 -7.59 1.34
CA SER A 46 10.43 -7.45 0.09
C SER A 46 10.46 -8.76 -0.72
N LYS A 47 10.10 -9.87 -0.07
CA LYS A 47 9.81 -11.19 -0.65
C LYS A 47 8.65 -11.24 -1.64
N LEU A 48 7.68 -10.30 -1.64
CA LEU A 48 6.59 -10.29 -2.62
C LEU A 48 7.09 -10.15 -4.05
N PHE A 49 8.18 -9.41 -4.24
CA PHE A 49 8.80 -9.18 -5.53
C PHE A 49 10.07 -10.01 -5.71
N ARG A 50 10.23 -11.14 -5.00
CA ARG A 50 11.32 -12.07 -5.35
C ARG A 50 11.07 -12.63 -6.74
N SER A 51 12.14 -12.75 -7.53
CA SER A 51 12.13 -13.58 -8.72
C SER A 51 11.70 -14.99 -8.32
N ARG A 52 10.59 -15.48 -8.86
CA ARG A 52 10.20 -16.89 -8.76
C ARG A 52 11.37 -17.72 -9.30
N GLN A 53 11.76 -18.78 -8.61
CA GLN A 53 12.69 -19.73 -9.22
C GLN A 53 11.94 -20.45 -10.36
N PRO A 54 12.53 -20.57 -11.56
CA PRO A 54 11.89 -21.25 -12.68
C PRO A 54 11.56 -22.68 -12.24
N SER A 55 10.27 -23.01 -12.27
CA SER A 55 9.75 -24.30 -11.85
C SER A 55 9.03 -24.91 -13.06
N LEU A 56 9.71 -25.80 -13.77
CA LEU A 56 9.16 -26.47 -14.94
C LEU A 56 8.08 -27.45 -14.50
N ASN A 57 6.84 -27.25 -14.94
CA ASN A 57 5.75 -28.20 -14.69
C ASN A 57 5.73 -29.25 -15.81
N LEU A 58 6.68 -30.19 -15.75
CA LEU A 58 6.73 -31.29 -16.70
C LEU A 58 5.74 -32.38 -16.30
N ASN A 59 4.59 -32.42 -16.99
CA ASN A 59 3.73 -33.60 -17.01
C ASN A 59 4.45 -34.72 -17.79
N LEU A 60 5.34 -35.44 -17.12
CA LEU A 60 5.92 -36.67 -17.65
C LEU A 60 4.81 -37.74 -17.71
N PRO A 61 4.59 -38.42 -18.84
CA PRO A 61 3.65 -39.54 -18.87
C PRO A 61 4.18 -40.66 -17.97
N GLU A 62 3.41 -41.02 -16.95
CA GLU A 62 3.73 -42.09 -16.02
C GLU A 62 3.95 -43.40 -16.79
N THR A 63 5.19 -43.89 -16.83
CA THR A 63 5.46 -45.28 -17.17
C THR A 63 4.93 -46.16 -16.05
N SER A 64 3.82 -46.84 -16.34
CA SER A 64 3.18 -47.87 -15.54
C SER A 64 4.20 -48.87 -14.97
N THR A 65 4.34 -48.91 -13.64
CA THR A 65 4.54 -50.16 -12.88
C THR A 65 4.04 -49.97 -11.45
N SER A 66 2.92 -50.63 -11.16
CA SER A 66 2.37 -50.78 -9.81
C SER A 66 3.25 -51.74 -9.01
N GLN A 67 3.68 -51.35 -7.79
CA GLN A 67 3.77 -52.28 -6.63
C GLN A 67 4.13 -51.55 -5.31
N GLU A 68 3.15 -51.59 -4.39
CA GLU A 68 3.20 -51.78 -2.93
C GLU A 68 4.20 -51.02 -2.02
N ALA A 69 3.63 -50.10 -1.24
CA ALA A 69 3.87 -49.74 0.16
C ALA A 69 5.24 -50.02 0.83
N GLN A 70 5.89 -48.95 1.33
CA GLN A 70 6.21 -48.79 2.76
C GLN A 70 6.74 -47.39 3.10
N SER A 71 6.27 -46.90 4.25
CA SER A 71 6.60 -45.63 4.89
C SER A 71 8.07 -45.52 5.31
N TYR A 72 8.79 -44.53 4.77
CA TYR A 72 9.96 -43.93 5.42
C TYR A 72 9.97 -42.41 5.24
N ASP A 73 10.26 -41.75 6.35
CA ASP A 73 10.34 -40.31 6.58
C ASP A 73 11.59 -39.75 5.86
N VAL A 74 11.41 -39.02 4.75
CA VAL A 74 12.45 -38.22 4.12
C VAL A 74 11.87 -36.87 3.74
N SER A 75 12.54 -35.83 4.21
CA SER A 75 12.26 -34.43 3.88
C SER A 75 12.27 -34.23 2.36
N MET A 76 11.09 -34.11 1.76
CA MET A 76 10.91 -33.84 0.33
C MET A 76 11.39 -32.42 0.02
N ALA A 77 12.65 -32.31 -0.40
CA ALA A 77 13.08 -31.20 -1.23
C ALA A 77 12.23 -31.22 -2.50
N PHE A 78 11.62 -30.09 -2.86
CA PHE A 78 11.00 -29.92 -4.18
C PHE A 78 12.10 -30.11 -5.23
N GLU A 79 12.20 -31.29 -5.81
CA GLU A 79 13.07 -31.54 -6.97
C GLU A 79 12.58 -30.63 -8.09
N SER A 80 13.39 -29.62 -8.42
CA SER A 80 13.14 -28.74 -9.55
C SER A 80 13.28 -29.60 -10.80
N GLY A 81 12.25 -29.67 -11.65
CA GLY A 81 12.23 -30.47 -12.89
C GLY A 81 13.21 -30.01 -13.98
N ILE A 82 14.34 -29.42 -13.60
CA ILE A 82 15.42 -28.96 -14.47
C ILE A 82 16.31 -30.17 -14.80
N PRO A 83 16.51 -30.50 -16.09
CA PRO A 83 17.43 -31.56 -16.50
C PRO A 83 18.84 -31.32 -15.97
N THR A 84 19.43 -32.36 -15.36
CA THR A 84 20.81 -32.35 -14.88
C THR A 84 21.65 -33.40 -15.59
N ASP A 85 22.93 -33.11 -15.80
CA ASP A 85 23.88 -34.05 -16.35
C ASP A 85 24.42 -35.02 -15.26
N ALA A 86 25.29 -35.95 -15.65
CA ALA A 86 25.87 -36.94 -14.75
C ALA A 86 26.70 -36.34 -13.59
N SER A 87 27.04 -35.04 -13.65
CA SER A 87 27.76 -34.31 -12.60
C SER A 87 26.82 -33.54 -11.64
N GLY A 88 25.51 -33.56 -11.91
CA GLY A 88 24.52 -32.77 -11.18
C GLY A 88 24.45 -31.31 -11.63
N ALA A 89 25.16 -30.93 -12.70
CA ALA A 89 25.07 -29.60 -13.30
C ALA A 89 23.89 -29.54 -14.29
N VAL A 90 23.43 -28.34 -14.64
CA VAL A 90 22.32 -28.15 -15.57
C VAL A 90 22.69 -28.69 -16.96
N ASP A 91 21.89 -29.62 -17.50
CA ASP A 91 22.05 -30.12 -18.86
C ASP A 91 21.37 -29.16 -19.86
N TYR A 92 22.18 -28.24 -20.38
CA TYR A 92 21.73 -27.24 -21.35
C TYR A 92 21.25 -27.85 -22.68
N LYS A 93 21.75 -29.02 -23.09
CA LYS A 93 21.28 -29.67 -24.32
C LYS A 93 19.88 -30.26 -24.12
N ALA A 94 19.67 -30.91 -22.97
CA ALA A 94 18.36 -31.40 -22.58
C ALA A 94 17.34 -30.24 -22.42
N LEU A 95 17.76 -29.10 -21.86
CA LEU A 95 16.91 -27.90 -21.81
C LEU A 95 16.53 -27.36 -23.19
N VAL A 96 17.47 -27.32 -24.15
CA VAL A 96 17.16 -26.90 -25.53
C VAL A 96 16.22 -27.89 -26.20
N GLN A 97 16.37 -29.19 -25.95
CA GLN A 97 15.42 -30.19 -26.45
C GLN A 97 14.03 -30.00 -25.84
N LEU A 98 13.96 -29.73 -24.53
CA LEU A 98 12.70 -29.44 -23.85
C LEU A 98 12.03 -28.17 -24.39
N LEU A 99 12.82 -27.13 -24.70
CA LEU A 99 12.34 -25.91 -25.35
C LEU A 99 11.73 -26.19 -26.73
N ARG A 100 12.29 -27.16 -27.47
CA ARG A 100 11.76 -27.60 -28.77
C ARG A 100 10.38 -28.25 -28.64
N ASP A 101 10.22 -29.05 -27.60
CA ASP A 101 9.07 -29.96 -27.46
C ASP A 101 7.90 -29.30 -26.74
N THR A 102 8.16 -28.32 -25.85
CA THR A 102 7.11 -27.63 -25.10
C THR A 102 6.33 -26.63 -25.95
N LYS A 103 5.00 -26.71 -25.84
CA LYS A 103 4.07 -25.74 -26.44
C LYS A 103 3.62 -24.66 -25.45
N ASN A 104 3.94 -24.81 -24.16
CA ASN A 104 3.54 -23.87 -23.13
C ASN A 104 4.50 -22.68 -23.11
N LEU A 105 3.99 -21.46 -23.30
CA LEU A 105 4.81 -20.26 -23.35
C LEU A 105 5.52 -19.95 -22.03
N GLN A 106 4.93 -20.30 -20.88
CA GLN A 106 5.57 -20.11 -19.57
C GLN A 106 6.79 -21.01 -19.44
N ASP A 107 6.69 -22.28 -19.83
CA ASP A 107 7.83 -23.20 -19.81
C ASP A 107 8.93 -22.73 -20.78
N GLN A 108 8.56 -22.27 -21.98
CA GLN A 108 9.53 -21.69 -22.92
C GLN A 108 10.27 -20.49 -22.30
N ALA A 109 9.54 -19.62 -21.61
CA ALA A 109 10.09 -18.43 -20.98
C ALA A 109 11.01 -18.80 -19.80
N ASP A 110 10.62 -19.77 -18.97
CA ASP A 110 11.41 -20.26 -17.83
C ASP A 110 12.72 -20.90 -18.31
N ILE A 111 12.68 -21.72 -19.37
CA ILE A 111 13.88 -22.31 -19.97
C ILE A 111 14.80 -21.21 -20.53
N LEU A 112 14.25 -20.28 -21.32
CA LEU A 112 15.04 -19.18 -21.88
C LEU A 112 15.60 -18.26 -20.78
N TYR A 113 14.91 -18.10 -19.65
CA TYR A 113 15.42 -17.37 -18.49
C TYR A 113 16.66 -18.04 -17.88
N ILE A 114 16.64 -19.38 -17.73
CA ILE A 114 17.81 -20.14 -17.28
C ILE A 114 18.97 -19.95 -18.27
N LEU A 115 18.73 -20.12 -19.57
CA LEU A 115 19.76 -19.97 -20.61
C LEU A 115 20.34 -18.55 -20.64
N PHE A 116 19.50 -17.53 -20.53
CA PHE A 116 19.91 -16.14 -20.42
C PHE A 116 20.83 -15.92 -19.21
N LYS A 117 20.43 -16.40 -18.04
CA LYS A 117 21.16 -16.18 -16.79
C LYS A 117 22.52 -16.89 -16.79
N ASP A 118 22.58 -18.10 -17.33
CA ASP A 118 23.76 -18.96 -17.24
C ASP A 118 24.72 -18.81 -18.42
N LYS A 119 24.19 -18.56 -19.64
CA LYS A 119 24.99 -18.51 -20.88
C LYS A 119 25.04 -17.13 -21.53
N GLY A 120 24.10 -16.24 -21.20
CA GLY A 120 23.98 -14.91 -21.79
C GLY A 120 23.16 -14.86 -23.08
N MET A 121 22.87 -13.64 -23.54
CA MET A 121 21.94 -13.36 -24.65
C MET A 121 22.41 -13.85 -26.03
N GLU A 122 23.73 -13.88 -26.25
CA GLU A 122 24.31 -14.21 -27.56
C GLU A 122 24.66 -15.71 -27.69
N TRP A 123 24.31 -16.53 -26.69
CA TRP A 123 24.56 -17.96 -26.76
C TRP A 123 23.69 -18.62 -27.82
N ASP A 124 24.31 -19.33 -28.77
CA ASP A 124 23.62 -20.05 -29.84
C ASP A 124 23.12 -21.40 -29.34
N THR A 125 21.80 -21.55 -29.26
CA THR A 125 21.14 -22.80 -28.83
C THR A 125 21.18 -23.88 -29.90
N GLN A 126 21.41 -23.50 -31.17
CA GLN A 126 21.31 -24.37 -32.35
C GLN A 126 19.94 -25.04 -32.54
N LEU A 127 18.89 -24.55 -31.87
CA LEU A 127 17.55 -25.14 -31.85
C LEU A 127 16.93 -25.32 -33.25
N TYR A 128 17.03 -24.27 -34.08
CA TYR A 128 16.58 -24.27 -35.48
C TYR A 128 17.75 -24.19 -36.46
N GLY A 129 18.92 -24.69 -36.04
CA GLY A 129 20.19 -24.51 -36.73
C GLY A 129 20.98 -23.30 -36.23
N LYS A 130 22.11 -23.03 -36.90
CA LYS A 130 23.07 -21.99 -36.50
C LYS A 130 22.42 -20.60 -36.51
N GLY A 131 22.65 -19.83 -35.44
CA GLY A 131 22.12 -18.47 -35.28
C GLY A 131 20.84 -18.39 -34.43
N SER A 132 20.40 -19.50 -33.83
CA SER A 132 19.26 -19.54 -32.91
C SER A 132 19.70 -19.08 -31.51
N THR A 133 20.06 -17.81 -31.38
CA THR A 133 20.53 -17.23 -30.12
C THR A 133 19.43 -17.13 -29.07
N VAL A 134 19.79 -17.07 -27.78
CA VAL A 134 18.83 -16.77 -26.70
C VAL A 134 18.08 -15.46 -26.98
N ARG A 135 18.76 -14.43 -27.49
CA ARG A 135 18.15 -13.16 -27.89
C ARG A 135 17.06 -13.34 -28.97
N SER A 136 17.35 -14.07 -30.04
CA SER A 136 16.38 -14.26 -31.14
C SER A 136 15.18 -15.08 -30.67
N LEU A 137 15.40 -16.13 -29.87
CA LEU A 137 14.32 -16.94 -29.32
C LEU A 137 13.43 -16.16 -28.35
N LEU A 138 14.02 -15.28 -27.52
CA LEU A 138 13.27 -14.36 -26.68
C LEU A 138 12.47 -13.33 -27.48
N ALA A 139 13.02 -12.83 -28.59
CA ALA A 139 12.30 -11.93 -29.49
C ALA A 139 11.09 -12.63 -30.13
N ASP A 140 11.25 -13.86 -30.62
CA ASP A 140 10.15 -14.65 -31.17
C ASP A 140 9.09 -14.96 -30.11
N LEU A 141 9.51 -15.30 -28.89
CA LEU A 141 8.60 -15.54 -27.77
C LEU A 141 7.87 -14.27 -27.33
N TYR A 142 8.53 -13.12 -27.38
CA TYR A 142 7.93 -11.81 -27.10
C TYR A 142 6.76 -11.53 -28.05
N GLU A 143 6.95 -11.72 -29.35
CA GLU A 143 5.89 -11.50 -30.35
C GLU A 143 4.71 -12.46 -30.12
N LYS A 144 4.98 -13.76 -29.90
CA LYS A 144 3.93 -14.75 -29.58
C LYS A 144 3.16 -14.41 -28.30
N ALA A 145 3.86 -13.99 -27.25
CA ALA A 145 3.25 -13.56 -25.99
C ALA A 145 2.40 -12.29 -26.20
N GLY A 146 2.83 -11.39 -27.08
CA GLY A 146 2.08 -10.23 -27.55
C GLY A 146 0.76 -10.60 -28.20
N ASP A 147 0.79 -11.49 -29.19
CA ASP A 147 -0.40 -11.96 -29.94
C ASP A 147 -1.45 -12.58 -29.01
N LEU A 148 -0.99 -13.35 -28.03
CA LEU A 148 -1.82 -14.01 -27.02
C LEU A 148 -2.12 -13.14 -25.78
N LYS A 149 -1.57 -11.93 -25.72
CA LYS A 149 -1.76 -10.96 -24.62
C LYS A 149 -1.33 -11.49 -23.24
N HIS A 150 -0.25 -12.27 -23.19
CA HIS A 150 0.37 -12.73 -21.94
C HIS A 150 1.24 -11.63 -21.32
N TRP A 151 0.61 -10.65 -20.67
CA TRP A 151 1.29 -9.45 -20.15
C TRP A 151 2.41 -9.74 -19.14
N GLY A 152 2.26 -10.77 -18.30
CA GLY A 152 3.32 -11.19 -17.38
C GLY A 152 4.59 -11.63 -18.11
N LEU A 153 4.44 -12.43 -19.17
CA LEU A 153 5.55 -12.86 -20.02
C LEU A 153 6.13 -11.70 -20.82
N ILE A 154 5.29 -10.83 -21.38
CA ILE A 154 5.73 -9.63 -22.12
C ILE A 154 6.63 -8.77 -21.24
N ARG A 155 6.25 -8.49 -19.99
CA ARG A 155 7.07 -7.72 -19.04
C ARG A 155 8.38 -8.41 -18.71
N MET A 156 8.33 -9.71 -18.42
CA MET A 156 9.52 -10.50 -18.10
C MET A 156 10.52 -10.51 -19.26
N ILE A 157 10.06 -10.84 -20.47
CA ILE A 157 10.90 -10.91 -21.67
C ILE A 157 11.43 -9.51 -22.05
N SER A 158 10.61 -8.46 -21.89
CA SER A 158 11.05 -7.07 -22.07
C SER A 158 12.22 -6.72 -21.16
N GLY A 159 12.15 -7.12 -19.89
CA GLY A 159 13.23 -6.92 -18.94
C GLY A 159 14.50 -7.69 -19.31
N MET A 160 14.38 -8.94 -19.76
CA MET A 160 15.54 -9.72 -20.27
C MET A 160 16.19 -9.06 -21.49
N LEU A 161 15.37 -8.57 -22.42
CA LEU A 161 15.81 -7.87 -23.63
C LEU A 161 16.29 -6.45 -23.37
N LYS A 162 16.20 -5.95 -22.12
CA LYS A 162 16.48 -4.56 -21.72
C LYS A 162 15.72 -3.55 -22.58
N LYS A 163 14.46 -3.87 -22.92
CA LYS A 163 13.57 -2.94 -23.62
C LYS A 163 13.24 -1.78 -22.69
N LYS A 164 13.11 -0.58 -23.28
CA LYS A 164 12.67 0.64 -22.59
C LYS A 164 11.25 0.94 -23.00
N VAL A 165 10.43 1.35 -22.04
CA VAL A 165 9.08 1.87 -22.34
C VAL A 165 9.23 3.18 -23.11
N GLU A 166 8.42 3.35 -24.15
CA GLU A 166 8.40 4.56 -24.97
C GLU A 166 8.11 5.81 -24.12
N GLU A 167 8.75 6.93 -24.46
CA GLU A 167 8.62 8.22 -23.75
C GLU A 167 9.01 8.21 -22.26
N LEU A 168 9.73 7.21 -21.74
CA LEU A 168 10.09 7.12 -20.32
C LEU A 168 10.83 8.37 -19.79
N ASP A 169 11.80 8.87 -20.55
CA ASP A 169 12.59 10.05 -20.22
C ASP A 169 11.76 11.35 -20.28
N SER A 170 10.87 11.45 -21.27
CA SER A 170 9.89 12.53 -21.36
C SER A 170 8.93 12.48 -20.16
N ALA A 171 8.44 11.30 -19.78
CA ALA A 171 7.56 11.11 -18.64
C ALA A 171 8.22 11.52 -17.32
N CYS A 172 9.49 11.15 -17.13
CA CYS A 172 10.28 11.57 -15.97
C CYS A 172 10.43 13.10 -15.91
N SER A 173 10.80 13.71 -17.04
CA SER A 173 10.97 15.16 -17.17
C SER A 173 9.66 15.92 -16.94
N ASP A 174 8.55 15.41 -17.48
CA ASP A 174 7.21 15.98 -17.31
C ASP A 174 6.78 15.99 -15.84
N LEU A 175 6.97 14.89 -15.12
CA LEU A 175 6.62 14.81 -13.70
C LEU A 175 7.45 15.80 -12.86
N LEU A 176 8.75 15.90 -13.13
CA LEU A 176 9.63 16.86 -12.47
C LEU A 176 9.25 18.31 -12.78
N ALA A 177 8.87 18.61 -14.04
CA ALA A 177 8.38 19.93 -14.45
C ALA A 177 7.07 20.33 -13.74
N HIS A 178 6.24 19.36 -13.39
CA HIS A 178 5.06 19.55 -12.52
C HIS A 178 5.41 19.60 -11.02
N GLN A 179 6.68 19.84 -10.70
CA GLN A 179 7.21 19.95 -9.34
C GLN A 179 6.96 18.69 -8.51
N LYS A 180 7.11 17.51 -9.13
CA LYS A 180 7.03 16.22 -8.44
C LYS A 180 8.41 15.59 -8.40
N HIS A 181 8.99 15.47 -7.21
CA HIS A 181 10.13 14.58 -7.00
C HIS A 181 9.67 13.13 -7.18
N LEU A 182 10.55 12.27 -7.70
CA LEU A 182 10.23 10.86 -7.90
C LEU A 182 11.14 10.00 -7.03
N THR A 183 10.65 8.84 -6.61
CA THR A 183 11.50 7.77 -6.11
C THR A 183 11.13 6.44 -6.77
N VAL A 184 12.14 5.61 -6.99
CA VAL A 184 11.99 4.24 -7.49
C VAL A 184 12.64 3.27 -6.52
N GLY A 185 12.21 2.00 -6.54
CA GLY A 185 12.55 1.02 -5.51
C GLY A 185 11.70 1.16 -4.24
N LEU A 186 11.87 0.21 -3.31
CA LEU A 186 11.17 0.19 -2.03
C LEU A 186 12.06 0.78 -0.92
N PRO A 187 11.49 1.55 0.04
CA PRO A 187 12.25 2.04 1.18
C PRO A 187 12.80 0.91 2.08
N PRO A 188 13.79 1.22 2.94
CA PRO A 188 14.50 2.50 3.05
C PRO A 188 15.64 2.64 2.02
N GLU A 189 16.29 3.81 1.98
CA GLU A 189 17.59 3.97 1.32
C GLU A 189 18.60 2.93 1.88
N PRO A 190 19.50 2.36 1.05
CA PRO A 190 19.86 2.75 -0.31
C PRO A 190 19.06 2.06 -1.43
N ARG A 191 18.04 1.24 -1.09
CA ARG A 191 17.20 0.52 -2.07
C ARG A 191 16.26 1.46 -2.80
N GLU A 192 15.68 2.41 -2.07
CA GLU A 192 14.97 3.52 -2.68
C GLU A 192 15.96 4.55 -3.25
N LYS A 193 15.74 4.95 -4.50
CA LYS A 193 16.53 5.96 -5.20
C LYS A 193 15.68 7.18 -5.49
N THR A 194 16.19 8.36 -5.16
CA THR A 194 15.48 9.63 -5.38
C THR A 194 15.93 10.29 -6.69
N ILE A 195 14.96 10.78 -7.46
CA ILE A 195 15.14 11.53 -8.71
C ILE A 195 14.55 12.94 -8.50
N THR A 196 15.43 13.94 -8.49
CA THR A 196 15.07 15.36 -8.26
C THR A 196 15.36 16.26 -9.47
N ALA A 197 16.02 15.73 -10.49
CA ALA A 197 16.35 16.41 -11.74
C ALA A 197 16.22 15.43 -12.90
N PRO A 198 15.98 15.91 -14.14
CA PRO A 198 15.91 15.05 -15.32
C PRO A 198 17.18 14.23 -15.49
N ILE A 199 17.02 12.95 -15.81
CA ILE A 199 18.12 11.99 -15.98
C ILE A 199 18.12 11.48 -17.43
N PRO A 200 19.27 11.33 -18.09
CA PRO A 200 19.35 10.74 -19.43
C PRO A 200 18.72 9.34 -19.51
N PRO A 201 18.13 8.92 -20.64
CA PRO A 201 17.38 7.68 -20.75
C PRO A 201 18.14 6.41 -20.33
N ASP A 202 19.43 6.32 -20.69
CA ASP A 202 20.28 5.17 -20.32
C ASP A 202 20.54 5.11 -18.81
N GLN A 203 20.79 6.26 -18.19
CA GLN A 203 21.03 6.37 -16.75
C GLN A 203 19.76 6.12 -15.96
N LEU A 204 18.61 6.60 -16.45
CA LEU A 204 17.30 6.37 -15.82
C LEU A 204 16.96 4.88 -15.81
N SER A 205 17.16 4.18 -16.94
CA SER A 205 16.95 2.73 -17.01
C SER A 205 17.85 1.98 -16.03
N ALA A 206 19.15 2.30 -15.99
CA ALA A 206 20.10 1.65 -15.08
C ALA A 206 19.75 1.89 -13.61
N LEU A 207 19.30 3.10 -13.27
CA LEU A 207 18.86 3.45 -11.91
C LEU A 207 17.61 2.66 -11.51
N ILE A 208 16.64 2.48 -12.42
CA ILE A 208 15.44 1.67 -12.18
C ILE A 208 15.82 0.19 -12.01
N ASP A 209 16.72 -0.33 -12.82
CA ASP A 209 17.19 -1.72 -12.72
C ASP A 209 17.88 -1.98 -11.37
N GLU A 210 18.76 -1.07 -10.94
CA GLU A 210 19.43 -1.13 -9.63
C GLU A 210 18.42 -1.08 -8.48
N ALA A 211 17.47 -0.14 -8.53
CA ALA A 211 16.44 0.03 -7.50
C ALA A 211 15.44 -1.14 -7.42
N SER A 212 15.37 -1.96 -8.48
CA SER A 212 14.48 -3.12 -8.58
C SER A 212 15.11 -4.42 -8.05
N ASP A 213 16.26 -4.35 -7.38
CA ASP A 213 16.98 -5.51 -6.82
C ASP A 213 17.21 -6.63 -7.88
N ASN A 214 17.51 -6.25 -9.13
CA ASN A 214 17.63 -7.14 -10.31
C ASN A 214 16.34 -7.90 -10.70
N ASN A 215 15.17 -7.51 -10.18
CA ASN A 215 13.91 -8.01 -10.69
C ASN A 215 13.53 -7.30 -12.01
N ILE A 216 13.84 -7.98 -13.10
CA ILE A 216 13.61 -7.52 -14.48
C ILE A 216 12.14 -7.13 -14.76
N SER A 217 11.17 -7.84 -14.17
CA SER A 217 9.74 -7.57 -14.41
C SER A 217 9.28 -6.34 -13.63
N VAL A 218 9.79 -6.15 -12.41
CA VAL A 218 9.49 -4.96 -11.60
C VAL A 218 10.10 -3.70 -12.20
N ALA A 219 11.28 -3.82 -12.81
CA ALA A 219 11.91 -2.71 -13.53
C ALA A 219 11.00 -2.21 -14.67
N ILE A 220 10.48 -3.12 -15.51
CA ILE A 220 9.54 -2.77 -16.58
C ILE A 220 8.23 -2.20 -16.01
N LEU A 221 7.66 -2.81 -14.98
CA LEU A 221 6.45 -2.30 -14.33
C LEU A 221 6.67 -0.88 -13.77
N THR A 222 7.85 -0.59 -13.20
CA THR A 222 8.22 0.74 -12.70
C THR A 222 8.26 1.77 -13.82
N GLN A 223 8.81 1.41 -14.98
CA GLN A 223 8.81 2.27 -16.17
C GLN A 223 7.37 2.55 -16.66
N GLU A 224 6.52 1.51 -16.75
CA GLU A 224 5.12 1.66 -17.17
C GLU A 224 4.34 2.60 -16.22
N ILE A 225 4.47 2.39 -14.90
CA ILE A 225 3.81 3.23 -13.90
C ILE A 225 4.30 4.68 -13.98
N MET A 226 5.59 4.92 -14.20
CA MET A 226 6.12 6.28 -14.39
C MET A 226 5.46 6.98 -15.58
N VAL A 227 5.34 6.30 -16.72
CA VAL A 227 4.66 6.84 -17.92
C VAL A 227 3.18 7.10 -17.63
N TYR A 228 2.48 6.20 -16.95
CA TYR A 228 1.07 6.41 -16.63
C TYR A 228 0.83 7.53 -15.60
N LEU A 229 1.76 7.73 -14.67
CA LEU A 229 1.75 8.89 -13.77
C LEU A 229 1.90 10.19 -14.57
N ALA A 230 2.84 10.23 -15.53
CA ALA A 230 3.02 11.40 -16.40
C ALA A 230 1.77 11.68 -17.25
N MET A 231 1.17 10.65 -17.84
CA MET A 231 -0.11 10.79 -18.56
C MET A 231 -1.23 11.33 -17.65
N SER A 232 -1.29 10.84 -16.41
CA SER A 232 -2.32 11.23 -15.44
C SER A 232 -2.14 12.67 -14.96
N ILE A 233 -0.90 13.14 -14.74
CA ILE A 233 -0.68 14.52 -14.27
C ILE A 233 -1.00 15.54 -15.35
N ARG A 234 -0.72 15.24 -16.63
CA ARG A 234 -1.09 16.11 -17.75
C ARG A 234 -2.60 16.23 -17.93
N THR A 235 -3.33 15.12 -17.76
CA THR A 235 -4.77 15.08 -18.01
C THR A 235 -5.61 15.48 -16.81
N GLN A 236 -5.16 15.15 -15.60
CA GLN A 236 -5.85 15.41 -14.33
C GLN A 236 -4.87 15.81 -13.23
N PRO A 237 -4.22 17.00 -13.32
CA PRO A 237 -3.21 17.44 -12.36
C PRO A 237 -3.73 17.51 -10.92
N GLY A 238 -5.05 17.72 -10.78
CA GLY A 238 -5.73 17.66 -9.49
C GLY A 238 -5.50 16.34 -8.74
N LEU A 239 -5.32 15.19 -9.38
CA LEU A 239 -5.07 13.93 -8.65
C LEU A 239 -3.84 13.99 -7.75
N PHE A 240 -2.90 14.89 -8.05
CA PHE A 240 -1.61 15.05 -7.38
C PHE A 240 -1.53 16.31 -6.50
N SER A 241 -2.67 16.90 -6.13
CA SER A 241 -2.72 18.04 -5.21
C SER A 241 -2.01 17.70 -3.90
N GLU A 242 -1.12 18.57 -3.45
CA GLU A 242 -0.32 18.43 -2.21
C GLU A 242 0.56 17.17 -2.09
N MET A 243 0.72 16.42 -3.18
CA MET A 243 1.68 15.32 -3.27
C MET A 243 2.95 15.85 -3.95
N PHE A 244 4.05 16.05 -3.22
CA PHE A 244 5.28 16.61 -3.81
C PHE A 244 6.30 15.55 -4.21
N ARG A 245 6.22 14.36 -3.62
CA ARG A 245 7.03 13.20 -4.00
C ARG A 245 6.16 12.02 -4.41
N LEU A 246 6.41 11.46 -5.59
CA LEU A 246 5.76 10.25 -6.07
C LEU A 246 6.69 9.06 -5.85
N ARG A 247 6.33 8.22 -4.87
CA ARG A 247 7.11 7.05 -4.47
C ARG A 247 6.64 5.83 -5.26
N ILE A 248 7.18 5.64 -6.46
CA ILE A 248 6.66 4.67 -7.45
C ILE A 248 6.67 3.24 -6.89
N GLY A 249 7.73 2.85 -6.16
CA GLY A 249 7.77 1.53 -5.53
C GLY A 249 6.66 1.31 -4.50
N LEU A 250 6.35 2.33 -3.68
CA LEU A 250 5.23 2.25 -2.72
C LEU A 250 3.87 2.25 -3.44
N ILE A 251 3.73 2.99 -4.55
CA ILE A 251 2.51 2.95 -5.38
C ILE A 251 2.27 1.52 -5.88
N ILE A 252 3.31 0.86 -6.42
CA ILE A 252 3.22 -0.53 -6.89
C ILE A 252 2.84 -1.47 -5.74
N GLN A 253 3.46 -1.31 -4.55
CA GLN A 253 3.13 -2.11 -3.37
C GLN A 253 1.67 -1.92 -2.95
N VAL A 254 1.17 -0.68 -2.96
CA VAL A 254 -0.23 -0.38 -2.68
C VAL A 254 -1.14 -1.04 -3.71
N MET A 255 -0.82 -0.98 -5.00
CA MET A 255 -1.60 -1.66 -6.05
C MET A 255 -1.69 -3.17 -5.80
N ALA A 256 -0.58 -3.83 -5.45
CA ALA A 256 -0.57 -5.26 -5.13
C ALA A 256 -1.40 -5.58 -3.87
N THR A 257 -1.29 -4.75 -2.83
CA THR A 257 -2.04 -4.93 -1.56
C THR A 257 -3.55 -4.81 -1.80
N GLU A 258 -3.93 -3.83 -2.62
CA GLU A 258 -5.32 -3.56 -2.97
C GLU A 258 -5.93 -4.67 -3.83
N LEU A 259 -5.14 -5.25 -4.73
CA LEU A 259 -5.53 -6.47 -5.44
C LEU A 259 -5.68 -7.65 -4.48
N ALA A 260 -4.76 -7.84 -3.54
CA ALA A 260 -4.83 -8.93 -2.56
C ALA A 260 -6.12 -8.85 -1.73
N GLN A 261 -6.46 -7.64 -1.27
CA GLN A 261 -7.67 -7.39 -0.51
C GLN A 261 -8.92 -7.60 -1.37
N SER A 262 -8.96 -7.03 -2.58
CA SER A 262 -10.16 -7.14 -3.44
C SER A 262 -10.39 -8.56 -3.97
N LEU A 263 -9.33 -9.35 -4.17
CA LEU A 263 -9.41 -10.73 -4.65
C LEU A 263 -9.44 -11.76 -3.52
N ASN A 264 -9.30 -11.31 -2.27
CA ASN A 264 -9.18 -12.15 -1.07
C ASN A 264 -8.12 -13.27 -1.26
N CYS A 265 -6.95 -12.89 -1.77
CA CYS A 265 -5.86 -13.82 -2.08
C CYS A 265 -4.57 -13.48 -1.31
N SER A 266 -3.58 -14.36 -1.42
CA SER A 266 -2.26 -14.11 -0.84
C SER A 266 -1.56 -12.93 -1.55
N GLY A 267 -0.62 -12.27 -0.86
CA GLY A 267 0.15 -11.18 -1.45
C GLY A 267 0.99 -11.61 -2.66
N GLU A 268 1.43 -12.88 -2.68
CA GLU A 268 2.18 -13.47 -3.80
C GLU A 268 1.28 -13.63 -5.03
N GLU A 269 0.10 -14.22 -4.87
CA GLU A 269 -0.90 -14.33 -5.95
C GLU A 269 -1.34 -12.96 -6.47
N ALA A 270 -1.49 -11.97 -5.58
CA ALA A 270 -1.85 -10.61 -5.96
C ALA A 270 -0.74 -9.92 -6.77
N THR A 271 0.52 -10.20 -6.44
CA THR A 271 1.67 -9.68 -7.19
C THR A 271 1.77 -10.31 -8.57
N GLU A 272 1.56 -11.63 -8.67
CA GLU A 272 1.47 -12.33 -9.96
C GLU A 272 0.29 -11.80 -10.82
N SER A 273 -0.84 -11.55 -10.16
CA SER A 273 -2.02 -10.91 -10.77
C SER A 273 -1.70 -9.50 -11.29
N LEU A 274 -1.00 -8.67 -10.49
CA LEU A 274 -0.55 -7.33 -10.88
C LEU A 274 0.38 -7.38 -12.11
N MET A 275 1.34 -8.30 -12.09
CA MET A 275 2.28 -8.51 -13.20
C MET A 275 1.59 -8.97 -14.48
N SER A 276 0.40 -9.54 -14.37
CA SER A 276 -0.37 -10.07 -15.50
C SER A 276 -1.44 -9.10 -16.01
N LEU A 277 -1.61 -7.92 -15.39
CA LEU A 277 -2.57 -6.92 -15.86
C LEU A 277 -2.19 -6.36 -17.22
N SER A 278 -3.19 -6.14 -18.07
CA SER A 278 -3.00 -5.38 -19.31
C SER A 278 -2.64 -3.90 -19.05
N PRO A 279 -2.06 -3.20 -20.03
CA PRO A 279 -1.77 -1.76 -19.94
C PRO A 279 -2.97 -0.91 -19.47
N SER A 280 -4.18 -1.22 -19.97
CA SER A 280 -5.40 -0.50 -19.61
C SER A 280 -5.86 -0.80 -18.19
N GLU A 281 -5.83 -2.07 -17.77
CA GLU A 281 -6.17 -2.46 -16.39
C GLU A 281 -5.17 -1.87 -15.38
N LEU A 282 -3.88 -1.87 -15.72
CA LEU A 282 -2.84 -1.28 -14.87
C LEU A 282 -3.05 0.23 -14.70
N LYS A 283 -3.34 0.94 -15.81
CA LYS A 283 -3.68 2.37 -15.79
C LYS A 283 -4.95 2.64 -14.98
N ASN A 284 -5.99 1.81 -15.12
CA ASN A 284 -7.23 1.95 -14.37
C ASN A 284 -7.01 1.73 -12.87
N LEU A 285 -6.28 0.68 -12.50
CA LEU A 285 -5.91 0.43 -11.10
C LEU A 285 -5.16 1.62 -10.52
N LEU A 286 -4.14 2.12 -11.22
CA LEU A 286 -3.37 3.30 -10.79
C LEU A 286 -4.29 4.51 -10.59
N HIS A 287 -5.20 4.78 -11.53
CA HIS A 287 -6.17 5.87 -11.39
C HIS A 287 -7.07 5.70 -10.16
N HIS A 288 -7.53 4.49 -9.86
CA HIS A 288 -8.32 4.23 -8.65
C HIS A 288 -7.52 4.46 -7.36
N ILE A 289 -6.25 4.03 -7.31
CA ILE A 289 -5.35 4.30 -6.18
C ILE A 289 -5.15 5.81 -5.98
N LEU A 290 -4.83 6.53 -7.06
CA LEU A 290 -4.59 7.98 -7.02
C LEU A 290 -5.85 8.79 -6.74
N SER A 291 -7.02 8.34 -7.21
CA SER A 291 -8.28 9.01 -6.92
C SER A 291 -8.80 8.70 -5.52
N GLY A 292 -8.39 7.58 -4.92
CA GLY A 292 -8.91 7.10 -3.63
C GLY A 292 -10.39 6.67 -3.71
N LYS A 293 -10.89 6.40 -4.91
CA LYS A 293 -12.24 5.87 -5.15
C LYS A 293 -12.29 4.38 -4.85
N GLU A 294 -13.46 3.90 -4.47
CA GLU A 294 -13.71 2.47 -4.30
C GLU A 294 -13.83 1.78 -5.66
N PHE A 295 -13.37 0.54 -5.73
CA PHE A 295 -13.44 -0.29 -6.92
C PHE A 295 -13.54 -1.74 -6.49
N VAL A 296 -14.10 -2.56 -7.38
CA VAL A 296 -14.19 -4.01 -7.20
C VAL A 296 -13.42 -4.67 -8.32
N VAL A 297 -12.64 -5.67 -7.95
CA VAL A 297 -11.88 -6.49 -8.89
C VAL A 297 -12.56 -7.84 -9.00
N GLN A 298 -12.85 -8.27 -10.22
CA GLN A 298 -13.42 -9.59 -10.49
C GLN A 298 -12.43 -10.42 -11.29
N ARG A 299 -12.23 -11.67 -10.88
CA ARG A 299 -11.56 -12.68 -11.71
C ARG A 299 -12.61 -13.29 -12.63
N SER A 300 -12.46 -13.08 -13.93
CA SER A 300 -13.21 -13.86 -14.90
C SER A 300 -12.50 -15.21 -15.11
N VAL A 301 -13.17 -16.28 -14.71
CA VAL A 301 -12.77 -17.64 -15.10
C VAL A 301 -13.42 -17.87 -16.45
N ARG A 302 -12.65 -17.77 -17.54
CA ARG A 302 -13.10 -18.32 -18.82
C ARG A 302 -12.89 -19.83 -18.71
N ASP A 303 -13.97 -20.58 -18.51
CA ASP A 303 -13.95 -22.03 -18.65
C ASP A 303 -13.49 -22.38 -20.07
N GLY A 304 -12.33 -23.02 -20.21
CA GLY A 304 -12.03 -23.82 -21.40
C GLY A 304 -10.67 -23.69 -22.08
N ASP A 305 -9.73 -22.83 -21.65
CA ASP A 305 -8.42 -22.78 -22.32
C ASP A 305 -7.25 -22.88 -21.33
N ALA A 306 -6.64 -24.06 -21.28
CA ALA A 306 -5.48 -24.37 -20.47
C ALA A 306 -4.26 -23.59 -20.98
N GLY A 307 -4.10 -22.35 -20.50
CA GLY A 307 -2.96 -21.52 -20.85
C GLY A 307 -3.17 -20.02 -20.61
N VAL A 308 -4.41 -19.53 -20.55
CA VAL A 308 -4.70 -18.09 -20.42
C VAL A 308 -4.72 -17.67 -18.95
N SER A 309 -3.91 -16.67 -18.57
CA SER A 309 -3.95 -16.07 -17.23
C SER A 309 -5.38 -15.56 -16.94
N PRO A 310 -5.93 -15.78 -15.73
CA PRO A 310 -7.30 -15.36 -15.41
C PRO A 310 -7.44 -13.86 -15.68
N ALA A 311 -8.41 -13.47 -16.51
CA ALA A 311 -8.58 -12.08 -16.88
C ALA A 311 -9.22 -11.31 -15.70
N ILE A 312 -8.56 -10.23 -15.29
CA ILE A 312 -8.91 -9.44 -14.11
C ILE A 312 -9.60 -8.16 -14.57
N SER A 313 -10.91 -8.06 -14.38
CA SER A 313 -11.64 -6.82 -14.68
C SER A 313 -11.75 -5.94 -13.44
N ILE A 314 -11.46 -4.65 -13.61
CA ILE A 314 -11.57 -3.63 -12.55
C ILE A 314 -12.80 -2.77 -12.84
N HIS A 315 -13.78 -2.82 -11.94
CA HIS A 315 -15.03 -2.08 -12.06
C HIS A 315 -15.13 -1.00 -10.98
N HIS A 316 -15.58 0.18 -11.39
CA HIS A 316 -15.87 1.28 -10.47
C HIS A 316 -17.14 0.95 -9.67
N LEU A 317 -17.02 0.87 -8.34
CA LEU A 317 -18.18 0.93 -7.45
C LEU A 317 -18.62 2.39 -7.44
N GLY A 318 -19.91 2.72 -7.61
CA GLY A 318 -20.47 4.07 -7.89
C GLY A 318 -19.98 5.25 -7.03
N ASN A 319 -20.66 6.41 -7.06
CA ASN A 319 -20.20 7.65 -6.40
C ASN A 319 -20.21 7.62 -4.84
N VAL A 320 -19.64 6.60 -4.20
CA VAL A 320 -19.57 6.43 -2.74
C VAL A 320 -18.30 7.04 -2.13
N GLY A 321 -17.41 7.59 -2.96
CA GLY A 321 -16.19 8.26 -2.51
C GLY A 321 -16.42 9.73 -2.18
N ALA A 322 -16.26 10.10 -0.91
CA ALA A 322 -16.23 11.50 -0.45
C ALA A 322 -15.30 12.38 -1.32
N THR A 323 -15.81 13.56 -1.72
CA THR A 323 -15.02 14.54 -2.48
C THR A 323 -13.82 15.04 -1.66
N LYS A 324 -12.77 15.60 -2.28
CA LYS A 324 -11.54 16.02 -1.58
C LYS A 324 -11.76 16.91 -0.34
N SER A 325 -12.79 17.76 -0.35
CA SER A 325 -13.14 18.63 0.78
C SER A 325 -13.81 17.87 1.93
N GLU A 326 -14.59 16.85 1.58
CA GLU A 326 -15.33 16.00 2.53
C GLU A 326 -14.41 14.98 3.23
N ARG A 327 -13.31 14.58 2.55
CA ARG A 327 -12.27 13.66 3.09
C ARG A 327 -11.63 14.12 4.38
N ALA A 328 -11.50 15.43 4.60
CA ALA A 328 -10.81 15.97 5.77
C ALA A 328 -11.71 16.11 7.00
N GLY A 329 -13.05 16.03 6.86
CA GLY A 329 -14.00 16.28 7.94
C GLY A 329 -14.01 17.70 8.52
N ILE A 330 -13.00 18.54 8.20
CA ILE A 330 -12.80 19.88 8.78
C ILE A 330 -13.95 20.81 8.46
N SER A 331 -14.50 20.77 7.24
CA SER A 331 -15.57 21.69 6.84
C SER A 331 -16.78 21.56 7.76
N LYS A 332 -17.12 20.31 8.12
CA LYS A 332 -18.16 19.97 9.10
C LYS A 332 -17.73 20.33 10.52
N LEU A 333 -16.48 20.02 10.89
CA LEU A 333 -15.97 20.39 12.21
C LEU A 333 -15.95 21.91 12.45
N LYS A 334 -15.57 22.70 11.44
CA LYS A 334 -15.58 24.16 11.47
C LYS A 334 -17.00 24.72 11.52
N SER A 335 -17.97 24.10 10.85
CA SER A 335 -19.39 24.50 11.01
C SER A 335 -19.91 24.15 12.40
N ASP A 336 -19.58 22.98 12.92
CA ASP A 336 -20.01 22.53 14.25
C ASP A 336 -19.39 23.41 15.35
N MET A 337 -18.12 23.85 15.19
CA MET A 337 -17.49 24.83 16.07
C MET A 337 -18.12 26.23 15.99
N LYS A 338 -18.55 26.67 14.81
CA LYS A 338 -19.21 27.98 14.63
C LYS A 338 -20.64 28.02 15.21
N LEU A 339 -21.31 26.87 15.31
CA LEU A 339 -22.64 26.75 15.93
C LEU A 339 -22.60 26.93 17.46
N LEU A 340 -21.41 26.98 18.06
CA LEU A 340 -21.20 27.22 19.49
C LEU A 340 -20.90 28.69 19.83
N ASP A 341 -20.85 29.62 18.85
CA ASP A 341 -20.72 31.07 19.08
C ASP A 341 -22.09 31.76 19.13
N PRO A 342 -22.60 32.24 20.29
CA PRO A 342 -23.91 32.90 20.36
C PRO A 342 -23.93 34.35 19.82
N TYR A 343 -22.82 34.89 19.32
CA TYR A 343 -22.67 36.33 19.07
C TYR A 343 -22.09 36.75 17.70
N SER A 344 -22.20 35.94 16.65
CA SER A 344 -21.93 36.42 15.28
C SER A 344 -23.24 36.75 14.53
N THR A 345 -23.75 37.96 14.77
CA THR A 345 -24.76 38.58 13.91
C THR A 345 -24.09 39.21 12.68
N THR A 346 -24.15 38.53 11.54
CA THR A 346 -24.09 39.23 10.24
C THR A 346 -25.17 38.70 9.30
N SER A 347 -26.14 39.57 9.08
CA SER A 347 -27.25 39.50 8.14
C SER A 347 -26.79 39.21 6.71
N LEU A 348 -27.26 38.11 6.11
CA LEU A 348 -27.47 38.00 4.67
C LEU A 348 -28.74 37.19 4.41
N LYS A 349 -29.58 37.76 3.55
CA LYS A 349 -30.98 37.42 3.28
C LYS A 349 -31.14 36.04 2.61
N GLY A 350 -32.05 35.25 3.17
CA GLY A 350 -33.12 34.55 2.45
C GLY A 350 -32.76 33.37 1.56
N VAL A 351 -32.81 32.15 2.13
CA VAL A 351 -33.50 31.00 1.51
C VAL A 351 -34.16 30.20 2.64
N ARG A 352 -35.43 29.88 2.42
CA ARG A 352 -36.38 29.22 3.34
C ARG A 352 -35.91 27.80 3.69
N ALA A 353 -35.56 27.54 4.95
CA ALA A 353 -35.38 26.20 5.49
C ALA A 353 -36.60 25.83 6.34
N GLN A 354 -37.22 24.69 6.03
CA GLN A 354 -38.36 24.13 6.76
C GLN A 354 -37.90 23.61 8.13
N SER A 355 -38.59 24.09 9.16
CA SER A 355 -38.59 23.61 10.54
C SER A 355 -38.97 22.14 10.60
N LEU A 356 -38.22 21.32 11.33
CA LEU A 356 -38.67 20.03 11.87
C LEU A 356 -38.06 19.79 13.25
N ASP A 357 -38.85 19.10 14.06
CA ASP A 357 -38.97 19.24 15.50
C ASP A 357 -37.88 18.54 16.33
N VAL A 358 -37.77 19.03 17.56
CA VAL A 358 -37.08 18.40 18.68
C VAL A 358 -37.93 17.23 19.18
N GLU A 359 -37.44 15.99 19.05
CA GLU A 359 -37.95 14.85 19.81
C GLU A 359 -36.87 14.23 20.70
N SER A 360 -37.23 14.13 21.97
CA SER A 360 -36.60 13.38 23.05
C SER A 360 -36.65 11.87 22.74
N ILE A 361 -35.51 11.16 22.83
CA ILE A 361 -35.49 9.70 22.73
C ILE A 361 -34.70 9.04 23.86
N ASP A 362 -35.42 8.12 24.50
CA ASP A 362 -35.03 7.15 25.52
C ASP A 362 -33.85 6.25 25.17
N ILE A 363 -33.22 5.75 26.23
CA ILE A 363 -32.12 4.80 26.25
C ILE A 363 -32.63 3.41 25.83
N GLY A 364 -32.21 2.89 24.68
CA GLY A 364 -32.42 1.47 24.35
C GLY A 364 -32.19 1.04 22.90
N ARG A 365 -31.10 0.30 22.69
CA ARG A 365 -30.83 -0.66 21.59
C ARG A 365 -30.70 -0.09 20.16
N TYR A 366 -29.50 -0.28 19.61
CA TYR A 366 -29.14 -0.14 18.21
C TYR A 366 -30.20 -0.71 17.25
N ARG A 367 -30.85 0.18 16.48
CA ARG A 367 -31.50 -0.16 15.20
C ARG A 367 -31.28 1.00 14.22
N LEU A 368 -30.62 0.71 13.10
CA LEU A 368 -30.37 1.65 12.01
C LEU A 368 -31.69 2.04 11.30
N PRO A 369 -31.77 3.23 10.67
CA PRO A 369 -32.96 3.67 9.95
C PRO A 369 -33.15 2.86 8.65
N SER A 370 -34.38 2.39 8.44
CA SER A 370 -34.82 1.75 7.20
C SER A 370 -35.05 2.81 6.13
N VAL A 371 -34.43 2.68 4.95
CA VAL A 371 -34.80 3.42 3.74
C VAL A 371 -35.34 2.40 2.72
N GLU A 372 -36.35 2.84 2.01
CA GLU A 372 -37.38 2.11 1.28
C GLU A 372 -36.87 1.11 0.22
N SER A 373 -37.66 0.03 0.11
CA SER A 373 -37.55 -1.12 -0.77
C SER A 373 -37.57 -0.75 -2.26
N ILE A 374 -36.57 -1.23 -3.00
CA ILE A 374 -36.61 -1.37 -4.46
C ILE A 374 -36.38 -2.86 -4.77
N ASP A 375 -37.37 -3.48 -5.43
CA ASP A 375 -37.39 -4.89 -5.81
C ASP A 375 -36.37 -5.21 -6.92
N ILE A 376 -35.42 -6.13 -6.65
CA ILE A 376 -34.53 -6.75 -7.64
C ILE A 376 -34.35 -8.25 -7.25
N PRO A 377 -34.32 -9.22 -8.19
CA PRO A 377 -34.55 -10.64 -7.90
C PRO A 377 -33.38 -11.34 -7.18
N ASP A 378 -33.76 -12.34 -6.38
CA ASP A 378 -32.93 -13.21 -5.55
C ASP A 378 -31.76 -13.88 -6.29
N SER A 379 -30.53 -13.52 -5.93
CA SER A 379 -29.35 -14.42 -5.77
C SER A 379 -28.04 -13.62 -5.61
N ILE A 380 -27.86 -12.97 -4.45
CA ILE A 380 -26.54 -12.47 -4.04
C ILE A 380 -26.29 -12.96 -2.60
N PRO A 381 -25.17 -13.64 -2.31
CA PRO A 381 -24.86 -14.07 -0.96
C PRO A 381 -24.67 -12.87 -0.04
N VAL A 382 -25.22 -12.98 1.17
CA VAL A 382 -25.23 -12.02 2.29
C VAL A 382 -23.97 -11.14 2.30
N THR A 383 -24.11 -9.88 1.92
CA THR A 383 -23.08 -8.85 2.05
C THR A 383 -22.77 -8.64 3.54
N LYS A 384 -21.57 -9.05 3.99
CA LYS A 384 -20.97 -8.48 5.19
C LYS A 384 -21.03 -6.95 5.07
N ASP A 385 -21.47 -6.27 6.13
CA ASP A 385 -21.61 -4.81 6.22
C ASP A 385 -20.39 -4.12 5.56
N SER A 386 -20.55 -3.55 4.37
CA SER A 386 -19.44 -3.20 3.46
C SER A 386 -18.60 -2.00 3.93
N ARG A 387 -18.88 -1.47 5.13
CA ARG A 387 -18.32 -0.25 5.71
C ARG A 387 -17.11 -0.47 6.62
N HIS A 388 -16.91 -1.68 7.12
CA HIS A 388 -15.76 -2.00 7.96
C HIS A 388 -14.48 -2.06 7.13
N GLY A 389 -13.43 -1.37 7.60
CA GLY A 389 -12.13 -1.28 6.95
C GLY A 389 -11.99 -0.15 5.92
N GLN A 390 -13.07 0.58 5.60
CA GLN A 390 -13.03 1.62 4.56
C GLN A 390 -12.10 2.79 4.93
N TRP A 391 -12.16 3.25 6.18
CA TRP A 391 -11.36 4.39 6.62
C TRP A 391 -9.92 3.99 6.91
N LEU A 392 -9.72 2.79 7.46
CA LEU A 392 -8.37 2.22 7.62
C LEU A 392 -7.69 2.10 6.26
N ARG A 393 -8.39 1.52 5.27
CA ARG A 393 -7.90 1.43 3.89
C ARG A 393 -7.56 2.81 3.34
N ARG A 394 -8.45 3.80 3.48
CA ARG A 394 -8.20 5.18 3.02
C ARG A 394 -6.95 5.78 3.66
N ARG A 395 -6.79 5.67 4.98
CA ARG A 395 -5.60 6.15 5.69
C ARG A 395 -4.33 5.44 5.24
N ARG A 396 -4.38 4.13 4.97
CA ARG A 396 -3.24 3.39 4.38
C ARG A 396 -2.86 3.92 3.00
N LEU A 397 -3.84 4.15 2.13
CA LEU A 397 -3.61 4.73 0.80
C LEU A 397 -3.03 6.13 0.89
N ASP A 398 -3.68 7.03 1.64
CA ASP A 398 -3.25 8.41 1.83
C ASP A 398 -1.85 8.47 2.45
N GLY A 399 -1.59 7.64 3.46
CA GLY A 399 -0.30 7.53 4.13
C GLY A 399 0.79 7.07 3.19
N ALA A 400 0.57 5.99 2.45
CA ALA A 400 1.56 5.45 1.52
C ALA A 400 1.88 6.40 0.36
N LEU A 401 0.89 7.19 -0.08
CA LEU A 401 1.02 8.20 -1.14
C LEU A 401 1.53 9.56 -0.64
N ASN A 402 1.75 9.72 0.68
CA ASN A 402 2.02 11.03 1.31
C ASN A 402 1.01 12.11 0.93
N ARG A 403 -0.25 11.72 0.75
CA ARG A 403 -1.33 12.62 0.35
C ARG A 403 -1.84 13.35 1.58
N VAL A 404 -1.91 14.68 1.49
CA VAL A 404 -2.42 15.55 2.56
C VAL A 404 -3.51 16.49 2.02
N PRO A 405 -4.35 17.08 2.88
CA PRO A 405 -5.39 18.02 2.45
C PRO A 405 -4.83 19.29 1.80
N VAL A 406 -5.60 19.89 0.88
CA VAL A 406 -5.20 21.13 0.18
C VAL A 406 -4.83 22.25 1.15
N GLY A 407 -3.68 22.88 0.92
CA GLY A 407 -3.15 23.94 1.77
C GLY A 407 -2.60 23.45 3.12
N PHE A 408 -2.38 22.14 3.29
CA PHE A 408 -1.82 21.57 4.53
C PHE A 408 -0.48 22.23 4.87
N TYR A 409 0.48 22.28 3.95
CA TYR A 409 1.81 22.84 4.22
C TYR A 409 1.75 24.32 4.59
N GLN A 410 0.92 25.10 3.90
CA GLN A 410 0.66 26.50 4.22
C GLN A 410 0.12 26.69 5.65
N LYS A 411 -0.73 25.77 6.11
CA LYS A 411 -1.25 25.77 7.47
C LYS A 411 -0.19 25.34 8.50
N VAL A 412 0.61 24.32 8.18
CA VAL A 412 1.76 23.89 9.01
C VAL A 412 2.74 25.04 9.21
N TRP A 413 3.01 25.82 8.16
CA TRP A 413 3.82 27.02 8.25
C TRP A 413 3.28 28.01 9.29
N LYS A 414 1.99 28.35 9.19
CA LYS A 414 1.36 29.32 10.10
C LYS A 414 1.41 28.87 11.55
N ILE A 415 1.18 27.58 11.83
CA ILE A 415 1.24 27.09 13.22
C ILE A 415 2.69 27.05 13.74
N LEU A 416 3.68 26.75 12.88
CA LEU A 416 5.11 26.83 13.25
C LEU A 416 5.54 28.25 13.62
N GLN A 417 4.90 29.29 13.09
CA GLN A 417 5.17 30.67 13.52
C GLN A 417 4.72 30.94 14.95
N LYS A 418 3.87 30.09 15.53
CA LYS A 418 3.33 30.24 16.89
C LYS A 418 3.93 29.28 17.91
N CYS A 419 4.75 28.31 17.52
CA CYS A 419 5.39 27.36 18.44
C CYS A 419 6.90 27.30 18.21
N HIS A 420 7.64 26.59 19.08
CA HIS A 420 9.09 26.39 18.87
C HIS A 420 9.38 25.32 17.80
N GLY A 421 8.42 24.43 17.56
CA GLY A 421 8.50 23.39 16.53
C GLY A 421 7.42 22.34 16.72
N LEU A 422 7.31 21.45 15.72
CA LEU A 422 6.49 20.25 15.79
C LEU A 422 7.40 19.03 15.92
N SER A 423 7.25 18.25 17.00
CA SER A 423 7.89 16.96 17.16
C SER A 423 7.00 15.86 16.58
N ILE A 424 7.58 14.99 15.76
CA ILE A 424 6.95 13.80 15.19
C ILE A 424 7.95 12.66 15.36
N GLU A 425 7.61 11.65 16.18
CA GLU A 425 8.48 10.50 16.47
C GLU A 425 9.91 10.92 16.90
N GLY A 426 10.00 11.95 17.76
CA GLY A 426 11.27 12.49 18.27
C GLY A 426 12.04 13.38 17.28
N PHE A 427 11.60 13.50 16.02
CA PHE A 427 12.17 14.44 15.06
C PHE A 427 11.44 15.77 15.13
N VAL A 428 12.19 16.85 15.32
CA VAL A 428 11.62 18.20 15.44
C VAL A 428 11.72 18.92 14.10
N LEU A 429 10.57 19.42 13.63
CA LEU A 429 10.45 20.44 12.61
C LEU A 429 10.49 21.81 13.30
N PRO A 430 11.64 22.52 13.28
CA PRO A 430 11.81 23.73 14.07
C PRO A 430 11.10 24.93 13.44
N SER A 431 10.71 25.91 14.26
CA SER A 431 10.12 27.15 13.77
C SER A 431 11.09 28.03 12.98
N SER A 432 12.41 27.84 13.16
CA SER A 432 13.43 28.51 12.34
C SER A 432 13.27 28.23 10.83
N THR A 433 12.71 27.08 10.46
CA THR A 433 12.35 26.75 9.07
C THR A 433 11.46 27.82 8.44
N THR A 434 10.61 28.48 9.24
CA THR A 434 9.72 29.55 8.77
C THR A 434 10.44 30.88 8.48
N ARG A 435 11.71 31.00 8.87
CA ARG A 435 12.55 32.18 8.59
C ARG A 435 13.43 31.97 7.36
N GLU A 436 13.72 30.71 7.03
CA GLU A 436 14.65 30.33 5.96
C GLU A 436 13.97 30.03 4.62
N MET A 437 12.66 29.80 4.63
CA MET A 437 11.88 29.39 3.45
C MET A 437 10.66 30.30 3.30
N THR A 438 9.76 30.01 2.36
CA THR A 438 8.42 30.62 2.30
C THR A 438 7.34 29.53 2.28
N PRO A 439 6.09 29.83 2.69
CA PRO A 439 5.08 28.79 2.83
C PRO A 439 4.64 28.17 1.49
N GLY A 440 4.89 28.85 0.37
CA GLY A 440 4.62 28.39 -1.00
C GLY A 440 5.80 27.66 -1.66
N GLU A 441 6.97 27.61 -1.03
CA GLU A 441 8.12 26.92 -1.58
C GLU A 441 8.02 25.40 -1.41
N ILE A 442 8.36 24.67 -2.48
CA ILE A 442 8.41 23.21 -2.44
C ILE A 442 9.42 22.69 -1.42
N LYS A 443 10.49 23.45 -1.16
CA LYS A 443 11.54 23.08 -0.19
C LYS A 443 10.97 22.90 1.21
N PHE A 444 10.05 23.77 1.62
CA PHE A 444 9.35 23.65 2.89
C PHE A 444 8.47 22.41 2.91
N SER A 445 7.64 22.21 1.89
CA SER A 445 6.75 21.06 1.80
C SER A 445 7.51 19.73 1.84
N VAL A 446 8.63 19.64 1.10
CA VAL A 446 9.51 18.46 1.09
C VAL A 446 10.16 18.23 2.46
N HIS A 447 10.49 19.30 3.20
CA HIS A 447 11.02 19.17 4.56
C HIS A 447 9.98 18.61 5.53
N VAL A 448 8.74 19.14 5.51
CA VAL A 448 7.60 18.61 6.29
C VAL A 448 7.35 17.13 5.94
N GLU A 449 7.32 16.80 4.64
CA GLU A 449 7.11 15.43 4.17
C GLU A 449 8.24 14.49 4.65
N THR A 450 9.48 14.98 4.66
CA THR A 450 10.64 14.19 5.14
C THR A 450 10.52 13.83 6.62
N VAL A 451 9.98 14.73 7.45
CA VAL A 451 9.70 14.44 8.85
C VAL A 451 8.55 13.43 8.98
N LEU A 452 7.44 13.61 8.24
CA LEU A 452 6.32 12.67 8.24
C LEU A 452 6.69 11.26 7.73
N ASN A 453 7.60 11.17 6.77
CA ASN A 453 8.10 9.91 6.21
C ASN A 453 8.90 9.06 7.20
N ARG A 454 9.34 9.63 8.33
CA ARG A 454 9.96 8.87 9.42
C ARG A 454 9.00 7.88 10.08
N VAL A 455 7.70 8.17 10.02
CA VAL A 455 6.64 7.31 10.55
C VAL A 455 6.45 6.15 9.58
N PRO A 456 6.75 4.89 9.95
CA PRO A 456 6.75 3.79 8.98
C PRO A 456 5.32 3.32 8.61
N GLN A 457 4.38 3.32 9.56
CA GLN A 457 3.01 2.87 9.33
C GLN A 457 2.19 3.96 8.62
N PRO A 458 1.63 3.69 7.42
CA PRO A 458 0.92 4.72 6.65
C PRO A 458 -0.37 5.18 7.34
N GLU A 459 -1.12 4.29 7.99
CA GLU A 459 -2.33 4.63 8.75
C GLU A 459 -2.04 5.54 9.94
N TYR A 460 -0.91 5.33 10.62
CA TYR A 460 -0.47 6.17 11.74
C TYR A 460 0.04 7.53 11.26
N ARG A 461 0.81 7.55 10.16
CA ARG A 461 1.21 8.79 9.49
C ARG A 461 0.01 9.67 9.17
N GLN A 462 -1.10 9.07 8.71
CA GLN A 462 -2.32 9.84 8.44
C GLN A 462 -3.03 10.35 9.70
N LEU A 463 -3.06 9.59 10.80
CA LEU A 463 -3.57 10.14 12.06
C LEU A 463 -2.72 11.33 12.57
N LEU A 464 -1.40 11.31 12.37
CA LEU A 464 -0.53 12.44 12.68
C LEU A 464 -0.81 13.64 11.76
N VAL A 465 -1.06 13.41 10.47
CA VAL A 465 -1.50 14.47 9.53
C VAL A 465 -2.83 15.07 9.98
N GLU A 466 -3.82 14.24 10.36
CA GLU A 466 -5.10 14.69 10.91
C GLU A 466 -4.91 15.50 12.21
N ALA A 467 -4.02 15.06 13.11
CA ALA A 467 -3.72 15.78 14.36
C ALA A 467 -3.08 17.17 14.09
N ILE A 468 -2.11 17.22 13.18
CA ILE A 468 -1.49 18.48 12.74
C ILE A 468 -2.54 19.39 12.11
N LEU A 469 -3.44 18.83 11.30
CA LEU A 469 -4.51 19.58 10.66
C LEU A 469 -5.46 20.22 11.69
N VAL A 470 -5.83 19.50 12.74
CA VAL A 470 -6.61 20.05 13.88
C VAL A 470 -5.80 21.14 14.60
N LEU A 471 -4.52 20.89 14.89
CA LEU A 471 -3.63 21.90 15.51
C LEU A 471 -3.58 23.20 14.70
N THR A 472 -3.61 23.11 13.37
CA THR A 472 -3.58 24.30 12.52
C THR A 472 -4.82 25.19 12.64
N MET A 473 -5.91 24.70 13.24
CA MET A 473 -7.07 25.55 13.56
C MET A 473 -6.72 26.62 14.60
N LEU A 474 -5.69 26.39 15.43
CA LEU A 474 -5.14 27.37 16.38
C LEU A 474 -4.29 28.46 15.68
N ALA A 475 -3.86 28.22 14.44
CA ALA A 475 -3.13 29.22 13.68
C ALA A 475 -3.99 30.45 13.37
N ASP A 476 -5.32 30.32 13.35
CA ASP A 476 -6.26 31.42 13.14
C ASP A 476 -6.70 32.11 14.45
N VAL A 477 -6.37 31.55 15.62
CA VAL A 477 -6.72 32.13 16.93
C VAL A 477 -5.71 33.21 17.33
N ASP A 478 -6.17 34.35 17.85
CA ASP A 478 -5.31 35.46 18.26
C ASP A 478 -4.56 35.17 19.59
N ILE A 479 -3.60 34.24 19.52
CA ILE A 479 -2.69 33.88 20.61
C ILE A 479 -1.27 34.22 20.14
N PRO A 480 -0.49 35.00 20.94
CA PRO A 480 0.83 35.48 20.53
C PRO A 480 1.85 34.34 20.36
N SER A 481 1.80 33.31 21.20
CA SER A 481 2.62 32.10 21.05
C SER A 481 2.08 30.96 21.93
N ILE A 482 2.25 29.72 21.45
CA ILE A 482 2.10 28.48 22.22
C ILE A 482 3.40 28.18 23.00
N GLY A 483 4.53 28.78 22.61
CA GLY A 483 5.74 28.85 23.44
C GLY A 483 6.49 27.54 23.69
N SER A 484 6.13 26.42 23.08
CA SER A 484 6.79 25.11 23.30
C SER A 484 6.93 24.29 22.01
N ILE A 485 7.66 23.17 22.09
CA ILE A 485 7.65 22.15 21.04
C ILE A 485 6.38 21.32 21.25
N ILE A 486 5.56 21.23 20.20
CA ILE A 486 4.30 20.47 20.24
C ILE A 486 4.61 19.03 19.80
N HIS A 487 4.37 18.06 20.68
CA HIS A 487 4.53 16.64 20.39
C HIS A 487 3.26 16.07 19.78
N VAL A 488 3.28 15.84 18.47
CA VAL A 488 2.09 15.40 17.71
C VAL A 488 1.70 13.98 18.13
N GLU A 489 2.69 13.11 18.39
CA GLU A 489 2.48 11.74 18.86
C GLU A 489 1.68 11.67 20.18
N LYS A 490 1.93 12.62 21.10
CA LYS A 490 1.22 12.69 22.40
C LYS A 490 -0.25 13.07 22.21
N ILE A 491 -0.55 13.95 21.27
CA ILE A 491 -1.93 14.34 20.95
C ILE A 491 -2.70 13.14 20.40
N VAL A 492 -2.11 12.38 19.47
CA VAL A 492 -2.73 11.16 18.94
C VAL A 492 -2.94 10.13 20.04
N GLN A 493 -1.98 9.98 20.96
CA GLN A 493 -2.12 9.04 22.07
C GLN A 493 -3.22 9.44 23.05
N GLN A 494 -3.32 10.73 23.40
CA GLN A 494 -4.43 11.23 24.23
C GLN A 494 -5.79 11.03 23.55
N ALA A 495 -5.88 11.32 22.25
CA ALA A 495 -7.10 11.09 21.48
C ALA A 495 -7.49 9.60 21.48
N ASN A 496 -6.50 8.71 21.33
CA ASN A 496 -6.68 7.27 21.39
C ASN A 496 -7.15 6.79 22.77
N ASP A 497 -6.60 7.33 23.85
CA ASP A 497 -7.00 6.95 25.21
C ASP A 497 -8.43 7.42 25.52
N MET A 498 -8.81 8.62 25.08
CA MET A 498 -10.20 9.12 25.15
C MET A 498 -11.15 8.24 24.33
N PHE A 499 -10.78 7.91 23.09
CA PHE A 499 -11.57 7.03 22.22
C PHE A 499 -11.74 5.64 22.85
N TYR A 500 -10.65 5.04 23.31
CA TYR A 500 -10.64 3.71 23.92
C TYR A 500 -11.56 3.66 25.13
N LYS A 501 -11.48 4.68 26.01
CA LYS A 501 -12.34 4.79 27.18
C LYS A 501 -13.81 4.88 26.79
N ASP A 502 -14.16 5.80 25.89
CA ASP A 502 -15.54 5.98 25.45
C ASP A 502 -16.11 4.69 24.82
N GLN A 503 -15.33 3.98 24.00
CA GLN A 503 -15.79 2.71 23.42
C GLN A 503 -15.98 1.62 24.49
N LYS A 504 -15.07 1.55 25.48
CA LYS A 504 -15.19 0.60 26.58
C LYS A 504 -16.42 0.89 27.45
N ASP A 505 -16.69 2.16 27.75
CA ASP A 505 -17.86 2.60 28.50
C ASP A 505 -19.18 2.30 27.76
N LEU A 506 -19.14 2.24 26.42
CA LEU A 506 -20.26 1.83 25.56
C LEU A 506 -20.40 0.30 25.42
N GLY A 507 -19.54 -0.48 26.08
CA GLY A 507 -19.59 -1.94 26.09
C GLY A 507 -18.89 -2.62 24.91
N ALA A 508 -17.96 -1.95 24.23
CA ALA A 508 -17.14 -2.60 23.20
C ALA A 508 -16.27 -3.71 23.82
N GLU A 509 -16.22 -4.87 23.16
CA GLU A 509 -15.43 -6.02 23.60
C GLU A 509 -13.92 -5.79 23.39
N ASP A 510 -13.09 -6.37 24.26
CA ASP A 510 -11.62 -6.19 24.23
C ASP A 510 -10.99 -6.62 22.89
N HIS A 511 -11.60 -7.59 22.19
CA HIS A 511 -11.10 -8.04 20.88
C HIS A 511 -11.29 -6.99 19.77
N ILE A 512 -12.28 -6.10 19.90
CA ILE A 512 -12.54 -4.99 18.95
C ILE A 512 -11.61 -3.82 19.24
N LEU A 513 -11.21 -3.66 20.50
CA LEU A 513 -10.31 -2.61 20.98
C LEU A 513 -8.82 -3.01 20.93
N GLU A 514 -8.47 -3.98 20.09
CA GLU A 514 -7.09 -4.41 19.90
C GLU A 514 -6.21 -3.20 19.52
N LYS A 515 -5.11 -3.03 20.24
CA LYS A 515 -4.12 -1.97 19.96
C LYS A 515 -3.06 -2.49 19.01
N ASP A 516 -2.64 -1.65 18.08
CA ASP A 516 -1.44 -1.87 17.29
C ASP A 516 -0.22 -1.95 18.23
N PRO A 517 0.55 -3.05 18.23
CA PRO A 517 1.69 -3.21 19.15
C PRO A 517 2.81 -2.19 18.94
N SER A 518 2.92 -1.62 17.74
CA SER A 518 3.99 -0.68 17.36
C SER A 518 3.66 0.76 17.70
N THR A 519 2.38 1.16 17.59
CA THR A 519 1.96 2.56 17.83
C THR A 519 1.15 2.74 19.10
N GLY A 520 0.61 1.66 19.68
CA GLY A 520 -0.29 1.72 20.84
C GLY A 520 -1.68 2.26 20.53
N VAL A 521 -2.00 2.50 19.25
CA VAL A 521 -3.29 3.03 18.79
C VAL A 521 -4.29 1.89 18.59
N CYS A 522 -5.52 2.08 19.02
CA CYS A 522 -6.64 1.16 18.82
C CYS A 522 -6.93 1.00 17.32
N LYS A 523 -7.00 -0.24 16.83
CA LYS A 523 -7.31 -0.54 15.42
C LYS A 523 -8.64 0.04 14.98
N LEU A 524 -9.63 0.09 15.87
CA LEU A 524 -10.93 0.70 15.59
C LEU A 524 -10.84 2.21 15.36
N LEU A 525 -9.89 2.91 16.01
CA LEU A 525 -9.68 4.34 15.75
C LEU A 525 -9.14 4.56 14.34
N TYR A 526 -8.24 3.71 13.85
CA TYR A 526 -7.76 3.75 12.47
C TYR A 526 -8.86 3.51 11.43
N ASP A 527 -9.97 2.88 11.80
CA ASP A 527 -11.13 2.66 10.92
C ASP A 527 -12.32 3.59 11.22
N SER A 528 -12.16 4.51 12.18
CA SER A 528 -13.19 5.50 12.48
C SER A 528 -13.28 6.56 11.37
N ALA A 529 -14.49 6.99 11.05
CA ALA A 529 -14.69 8.12 10.16
C ALA A 529 -14.04 9.39 10.74
N PRO A 530 -13.55 10.34 9.92
CA PRO A 530 -13.02 11.60 10.43
C PRO A 530 -14.05 12.38 11.24
N SER A 531 -15.27 12.48 10.74
CA SER A 531 -16.37 13.22 11.38
C SER A 531 -17.33 12.32 12.14
N GLY A 532 -18.10 12.92 13.05
CA GLY A 532 -19.16 12.25 13.82
C GLY A 532 -18.79 12.13 15.29
N ARG A 533 -19.77 11.72 16.12
CA ARG A 533 -19.61 11.64 17.59
C ARG A 533 -18.40 10.81 18.01
N PHE A 534 -18.15 9.70 17.31
CA PHE A 534 -17.03 8.79 17.55
C PHE A 534 -15.95 8.88 16.47
N GLY A 535 -15.90 9.98 15.73
CA GLY A 535 -14.94 10.15 14.64
C GLY A 535 -13.55 10.56 15.12
N SER A 536 -12.51 10.23 14.34
CA SER A 536 -11.12 10.52 14.71
C SER A 536 -10.87 12.00 14.98
N MET A 537 -11.41 12.90 14.14
CA MET A 537 -11.19 14.34 14.28
C MET A 537 -11.84 14.88 15.56
N THR A 538 -12.93 14.29 16.03
CA THR A 538 -13.59 14.67 17.30
C THR A 538 -12.66 14.42 18.47
N TYR A 539 -12.03 13.24 18.54
CA TYR A 539 -11.08 12.92 19.61
C TYR A 539 -9.77 13.68 19.49
N LEU A 540 -9.27 13.88 18.25
CA LEU A 540 -8.10 14.71 18.01
C LEU A 540 -8.35 16.17 18.44
N THR A 541 -9.55 16.69 18.23
CA THR A 541 -9.93 18.06 18.65
C THR A 541 -9.97 18.18 20.17
N LYS A 542 -10.58 17.20 20.86
CA LYS A 542 -10.55 17.14 22.33
C LYS A 542 -9.12 17.05 22.86
N ALA A 543 -8.30 16.19 22.26
CA ALA A 543 -6.90 16.02 22.66
C ALA A 543 -6.08 17.29 22.42
N VAL A 544 -6.23 17.97 21.28
CA VAL A 544 -5.57 19.25 21.02
C VAL A 544 -5.98 20.31 22.04
N ALA A 545 -7.28 20.40 22.36
CA ALA A 545 -7.77 21.36 23.36
C ALA A 545 -7.14 21.11 24.73
N VAL A 546 -7.12 19.86 25.20
CA VAL A 546 -6.48 19.47 26.46
C VAL A 546 -4.97 19.73 26.43
N TYR A 547 -4.30 19.29 25.37
CA TYR A 547 -2.85 19.44 25.22
C TYR A 547 -2.42 20.91 25.22
N VAL A 548 -3.19 21.80 24.60
CA VAL A 548 -2.84 23.22 24.48
C VAL A 548 -3.20 24.01 25.74
N GLN A 549 -4.20 23.58 26.52
CA GLN A 549 -4.49 24.19 27.83
C GLN A 549 -3.29 24.21 28.76
N ASP A 550 -2.43 23.19 28.69
CA ASP A 550 -1.19 23.11 29.49
C ASP A 550 -0.16 24.20 29.14
N PHE A 551 -0.27 24.82 27.96
CA PHE A 551 0.66 25.84 27.47
C PHE A 551 0.10 27.26 27.49
N LEU A 552 -1.22 27.40 27.66
CA LEU A 552 -1.84 28.71 27.80
C LEU A 552 -1.54 29.26 29.20
N PRO A 553 -1.25 30.57 29.35
CA PRO A 553 -1.05 31.15 30.67
C PRO A 553 -2.27 30.86 31.53
N SER A 554 -2.05 30.40 32.77
CA SER A 554 -3.08 29.99 33.74
C SER A 554 -4.06 31.09 34.18
N GLY A 555 -4.14 32.21 33.45
CA GLY A 555 -4.96 33.38 33.72
C GLY A 555 -5.88 33.81 32.57
N ALA A 556 -5.98 33.07 31.46
CA ALA A 556 -7.06 33.31 30.50
C ALA A 556 -8.36 32.72 31.07
N CYS A 557 -9.15 33.59 31.70
CA CYS A 557 -10.41 33.31 32.37
C CYS A 557 -11.28 32.28 31.64
N ALA A 558 -11.85 31.35 32.40
CA ALA A 558 -13.04 30.62 31.99
C ALA A 558 -14.17 31.63 31.74
N VAL A 559 -14.42 31.98 30.49
CA VAL A 559 -15.66 32.66 30.13
C VAL A 559 -16.66 31.55 29.83
N GLN A 560 -17.53 31.33 30.83
CA GLN A 560 -18.68 30.42 30.82
C GLN A 560 -19.67 30.74 29.70
#